data_AF-A0A7S3DDB0-F1
#
_entry.id   AF-A0A7S3DDB0-F1
#
_cell.length_a   1.000
_cell.length_b   1.000
_cell.length_c   1.000
_cell.angle_alpha   90.00
_cell.angle_beta   90.00
_cell.angle_gamma   90.00
#
_symmetry.space_group_name_H-M   'P 1'
#
loop_
_entity.id
_entity.type
_entity.pdbx_description
1 polymer ?
#
loop_
_entity_poly.entity_id
_entity_poly.type
_entity_poly.pdbx_seq_one_letter_code
_entity_poly.pdbx_strand_id
1 'polypeptide(L)'
;KAKEGYQERSAIVSDEGESESCESESKDDKGDAEENKEEINEVNRAAVENWNSDVLALWLSTLDLDDETAGNTAKEEGYDGSWLVECEEDEMQEDLSISEGAAKVIAKARRHLLHRADPVPNEEDLEARAKQMKNSNAMAKWGSEVVALWLATLDLDKTKAVENARFKEYNGKWLVEASTDDIMKGLEVLKEEGTMIFETKSGLIKAAEPLGPPEELEERFRKIVDDKKKALEAEKEAILEKNKKAIEEWNPDFVAMWITSLDFGDTKAMDTVKSEGFEGSWLIESSPEVIMEDLEIPEEQALRMVKVRDMLLNSEAPIPAQDELIKMHDAFMKKLPQLKRDWALADWTPKTFAGWVSSLNLGSGASDLPQRVVEEDYGLDLFKDETLEELKARFSLGKGFARKLILKRKELFDPNIELKTKQEFENMFDVACPGTPSSQPTTPVRTSSCPSLDDKKVQSPSSSSLIPHGVETRSHAKEEFVMTEDTVFISLRFKSAMKEALALKKALQERGHDCYICEVTAGDDIKDVVVDRISRAEMIIIMGTEDYGCPGTVNFSTKEELVFILQEKKPFFLIKMCERFEDSKTRFQLPDDTSYVPWTPGKPVPDDLIGKMLDKYQNLMKVKGTT
;
A
#
# COMPACT_ATOMS: atom_id res chain seq x y z
N LYS A 1 -14.95 -57.84 -23.19
CA LYS A 1 -13.79 -58.50 -23.85
C LYS A 1 -12.54 -57.64 -23.80
N ALA A 2 -12.37 -56.57 -24.59
CA ALA A 2 -11.17 -55.70 -24.46
C ALA A 2 -11.08 -54.98 -23.08
N LYS A 3 -12.23 -54.53 -22.55
CA LYS A 3 -12.34 -53.91 -21.22
C LYS A 3 -12.11 -54.88 -20.05
N GLU A 4 -12.31 -56.18 -20.26
CA GLU A 4 -12.10 -57.22 -19.24
C GLU A 4 -10.62 -57.64 -19.16
N GLY A 5 -9.91 -57.64 -20.29
CA GLY A 5 -8.48 -57.94 -20.32
C GLY A 5 -7.60 -56.86 -19.65
N TYR A 6 -8.08 -55.63 -19.52
CA TYR A 6 -7.34 -54.54 -18.85
C TYR A 6 -7.46 -54.59 -17.32
N GLN A 7 -8.62 -55.01 -16.79
CA GLN A 7 -8.83 -55.10 -15.34
C GLN A 7 -8.07 -56.28 -14.69
N GLU A 8 -7.84 -57.37 -15.43
CA GLU A 8 -7.00 -58.48 -14.93
C GLU A 8 -5.50 -58.10 -14.89
N ARG A 9 -5.02 -57.26 -15.81
CA ARG A 9 -3.60 -56.85 -15.83
C ARG A 9 -3.25 -55.79 -14.79
N SER A 10 -4.17 -54.87 -14.47
CA SER A 10 -3.90 -53.86 -13.44
C SER A 10 -3.91 -54.44 -12.01
N ALA A 11 -4.59 -55.57 -11.79
CA ALA A 11 -4.59 -56.25 -10.50
C ALA A 11 -3.25 -56.95 -10.17
N ILE A 12 -2.48 -57.34 -11.18
CA ILE A 12 -1.20 -58.06 -11.00
C ILE A 12 -0.06 -57.11 -10.63
N VAL A 13 -0.14 -55.83 -11.00
CA VAL A 13 0.94 -54.84 -10.77
C VAL A 13 0.86 -54.20 -9.37
N SER A 14 -0.19 -54.47 -8.58
CA SER A 14 -0.43 -53.78 -7.30
C SER A 14 0.12 -54.49 -6.06
N ASP A 15 0.72 -55.68 -6.18
CA ASP A 15 1.00 -56.57 -5.03
C ASP A 15 2.49 -56.88 -4.78
N GLU A 16 3.42 -56.06 -5.29
CA GLU A 16 4.84 -56.17 -4.94
C GLU A 16 5.32 -54.91 -4.22
N GLY A 17 5.13 -54.92 -2.91
CA GLY A 17 5.75 -53.98 -1.98
C GLY A 17 7.22 -54.31 -1.71
N GLU A 18 8.00 -53.25 -1.60
CA GLU A 18 9.24 -53.09 -0.80
C GLU A 18 10.14 -54.32 -0.62
N SER A 19 11.23 -54.41 -1.37
CA SER A 19 12.52 -54.87 -0.81
C SER A 19 13.74 -54.45 -1.64
N GLU A 20 14.86 -54.47 -0.94
CA GLU A 20 16.16 -53.86 -1.16
C GLU A 20 16.90 -54.22 -2.47
N SER A 21 17.66 -53.22 -2.93
CA SER A 21 18.90 -53.28 -3.71
C SER A 21 19.44 -54.67 -4.10
N CYS A 22 19.36 -54.99 -5.40
CA CYS A 22 20.31 -55.86 -6.09
C CYS A 22 20.47 -55.39 -7.54
N GLU A 23 21.59 -54.73 -7.83
CA GLU A 23 22.07 -54.52 -9.20
C GLU A 23 22.54 -55.87 -9.76
N SER A 24 21.68 -56.53 -10.53
CA SER A 24 22.11 -57.55 -11.49
C SER A 24 21.29 -57.39 -12.77
N GLU A 25 21.92 -56.76 -13.77
CA GLU A 25 21.40 -56.65 -15.13
C GLU A 25 21.23 -58.05 -15.74
N SER A 26 20.01 -58.58 -15.74
CA SER A 26 19.59 -59.66 -16.65
C SER A 26 19.42 -59.07 -18.05
N LYS A 27 20.23 -59.55 -19.01
CA LYS A 27 20.14 -59.14 -20.43
C LYS A 27 18.97 -59.79 -21.19
N ASP A 28 18.16 -60.60 -20.52
CA ASP A 28 17.12 -61.40 -21.14
C ASP A 28 15.71 -60.77 -21.08
N ASP A 29 15.49 -59.66 -20.34
CA ASP A 29 14.19 -58.96 -20.25
C ASP A 29 13.97 -57.88 -21.34
N LYS A 30 14.87 -57.75 -22.31
CA LYS A 30 14.70 -56.77 -23.40
C LYS A 30 13.77 -57.25 -24.52
N GLY A 31 13.58 -58.55 -24.67
CA GLY A 31 12.73 -59.12 -25.73
C GLY A 31 11.25 -58.76 -25.54
N ASP A 32 10.74 -58.97 -24.33
CA ASP A 32 9.31 -58.80 -24.02
C ASP A 32 8.86 -57.32 -24.07
N ALA A 33 9.79 -56.39 -23.83
CA ALA A 33 9.51 -54.96 -23.90
C ALA A 33 9.50 -54.41 -25.34
N GLU A 34 10.20 -55.05 -26.29
CA GLU A 34 10.16 -54.67 -27.71
C GLU A 34 8.93 -55.25 -28.41
N GLU A 35 8.55 -56.50 -28.13
CA GLU A 35 7.36 -57.12 -28.69
C GLU A 35 6.07 -56.38 -28.27
N ASN A 36 5.98 -55.99 -27.00
CA ASN A 36 4.84 -55.22 -26.49
C ASN A 36 4.75 -53.80 -27.09
N LYS A 37 5.87 -53.19 -27.50
CA LYS A 37 5.87 -51.89 -28.19
C LYS A 37 5.35 -52.01 -29.61
N GLU A 38 5.70 -53.09 -30.31
CA GLU A 38 5.23 -53.34 -31.66
C GLU A 38 3.70 -53.58 -31.69
N GLU A 39 3.18 -54.36 -30.72
CA GLU A 39 1.73 -54.58 -30.56
C GLU A 39 0.97 -53.27 -30.27
N ILE A 40 1.47 -52.41 -29.36
CA ILE A 40 0.86 -51.11 -29.06
C ILE A 40 0.86 -50.19 -30.28
N ASN A 41 1.96 -50.17 -31.04
CA ASN A 41 2.07 -49.36 -32.26
C ASN A 41 1.06 -49.82 -33.33
N GLU A 42 0.87 -51.13 -33.49
CA GLU A 42 -0.07 -51.69 -34.46
C GLU A 42 -1.54 -51.41 -34.08
N VAL A 43 -1.86 -51.51 -32.78
CA VAL A 43 -3.19 -51.15 -32.25
C VAL A 43 -3.49 -49.66 -32.45
N ASN A 44 -2.53 -48.78 -32.15
CA ASN A 44 -2.70 -47.34 -32.36
C ASN A 44 -2.82 -47.00 -33.84
N ARG A 45 -1.99 -47.60 -34.70
CA ARG A 45 -2.07 -47.44 -36.15
C ARG A 45 -3.46 -47.82 -36.66
N ALA A 46 -3.95 -49.01 -36.33
CA ALA A 46 -5.27 -49.46 -36.75
C ALA A 46 -6.39 -48.54 -36.22
N ALA A 47 -6.26 -48.02 -35.00
CA ALA A 47 -7.22 -47.07 -34.45
C ALA A 47 -7.22 -45.73 -35.20
N VAL A 48 -6.04 -45.22 -35.59
CA VAL A 48 -5.92 -43.99 -36.40
C VAL A 48 -6.43 -44.23 -37.82
N GLU A 49 -6.09 -45.34 -38.48
CA GLU A 49 -6.56 -45.70 -39.84
C GLU A 49 -8.09 -45.71 -39.97
N ASN A 50 -8.81 -46.01 -38.88
CA ASN A 50 -10.27 -45.99 -38.83
C ASN A 50 -10.90 -44.60 -38.66
N TRP A 51 -10.10 -43.54 -38.52
CA TRP A 51 -10.62 -42.18 -38.49
C TRP A 51 -11.16 -41.81 -39.86
N ASN A 52 -12.38 -41.27 -39.91
CA ASN A 52 -12.90 -40.63 -41.12
C ASN A 52 -12.31 -39.20 -41.25
N SER A 53 -12.64 -38.52 -42.34
CA SER A 53 -12.14 -37.16 -42.59
C SER A 53 -12.62 -36.13 -41.57
N ASP A 54 -13.78 -36.31 -40.95
CA ASP A 54 -14.27 -35.44 -39.88
C ASP A 54 -13.42 -35.57 -38.61
N VAL A 55 -13.11 -36.80 -38.19
CA VAL A 55 -12.27 -37.08 -37.02
C VAL A 55 -10.83 -36.60 -37.25
N LEU A 56 -10.29 -36.78 -38.45
CA LEU A 56 -8.97 -36.25 -38.81
C LEU A 56 -8.95 -34.71 -38.76
N ALA A 57 -9.92 -34.05 -39.39
CA ALA A 57 -10.04 -32.59 -39.37
C ALA A 57 -10.13 -32.04 -37.94
N LEU A 58 -10.88 -32.74 -37.08
CA LEU A 58 -11.02 -32.40 -35.68
C LEU A 58 -9.69 -32.56 -34.94
N TRP A 59 -8.95 -33.65 -35.15
CA TRP A 59 -7.62 -33.82 -34.58
C TRP A 59 -6.64 -32.73 -35.04
N LEU A 60 -6.62 -32.39 -36.34
CA LEU A 60 -5.77 -31.32 -36.87
C LEU A 60 -6.07 -29.97 -36.19
N SER A 61 -7.35 -29.68 -35.90
CA SER A 61 -7.74 -28.47 -35.16
C SER A 61 -7.20 -28.40 -33.72
N THR A 62 -6.75 -29.54 -33.16
CA THR A 62 -6.15 -29.58 -31.82
C THR A 62 -4.66 -29.25 -31.79
N LEU A 63 -3.99 -29.15 -32.95
CA LEU A 63 -2.52 -29.04 -33.04
C LEU A 63 -1.98 -27.60 -33.00
N ASP A 64 -2.84 -26.61 -32.70
CA ASP A 64 -2.49 -25.17 -32.67
C ASP A 64 -1.73 -24.70 -33.91
N LEU A 65 -2.19 -25.15 -35.08
CA LEU A 65 -1.64 -24.68 -36.34
C LEU A 65 -2.17 -23.26 -36.57
N ASP A 66 -1.29 -22.34 -36.98
CA ASP A 66 -1.68 -20.97 -37.37
C ASP A 66 -2.65 -20.94 -38.57
N ASP A 67 -2.94 -22.11 -39.16
CA ASP A 67 -3.67 -22.31 -40.40
C ASP A 67 -4.92 -23.18 -40.18
N GLU A 68 -6.07 -22.54 -39.97
CA GLU A 68 -7.37 -23.23 -39.88
C GLU A 68 -7.72 -23.98 -41.19
N THR A 69 -6.98 -23.75 -42.29
CA THR A 69 -7.24 -24.42 -43.57
C THR A 69 -6.92 -25.90 -43.52
N ALA A 70 -5.94 -26.35 -42.73
CA ALA A 70 -5.51 -27.76 -42.73
C ALA A 70 -6.66 -28.75 -42.46
N GLY A 71 -7.48 -28.47 -41.43
CA GLY A 71 -8.64 -29.32 -41.11
C GLY A 71 -9.74 -29.24 -42.17
N ASN A 72 -9.98 -28.05 -42.73
CA ASN A 72 -10.97 -27.87 -43.80
C ASN A 72 -10.54 -28.56 -45.09
N THR A 73 -9.28 -28.41 -45.52
CA THR A 73 -8.71 -29.08 -46.68
C THR A 73 -8.74 -30.59 -46.51
N ALA A 74 -8.36 -31.12 -45.34
CA ALA A 74 -8.46 -32.55 -45.07
C ALA A 74 -9.90 -33.08 -45.22
N LYS A 75 -10.89 -32.30 -44.76
CA LYS A 75 -12.30 -32.65 -44.90
C LYS A 75 -12.80 -32.54 -46.35
N GLU A 76 -12.41 -31.50 -47.07
CA GLU A 76 -12.81 -31.22 -48.45
C GLU A 76 -12.23 -32.22 -49.45
N GLU A 77 -10.94 -32.55 -49.30
CA GLU A 77 -10.23 -33.54 -50.12
C GLU A 77 -10.51 -34.98 -49.67
N GLY A 78 -11.17 -35.16 -48.52
CA GLY A 78 -11.56 -36.47 -48.00
C GLY A 78 -10.38 -37.28 -47.44
N TYR A 79 -9.32 -36.61 -46.99
CA TYR A 79 -8.23 -37.26 -46.26
C TYR A 79 -8.74 -37.84 -44.95
N ASP A 80 -8.35 -39.07 -44.67
CA ASP A 80 -8.79 -39.84 -43.52
C ASP A 80 -7.60 -40.35 -42.71
N GLY A 81 -7.87 -41.17 -41.70
CA GLY A 81 -6.86 -41.76 -40.86
C GLY A 81 -5.79 -42.55 -41.61
N SER A 82 -6.16 -43.21 -42.71
CA SER A 82 -5.23 -43.99 -43.52
C SER A 82 -4.24 -43.07 -44.25
N TRP A 83 -4.73 -41.97 -44.82
CA TRP A 83 -3.87 -40.93 -45.38
C TRP A 83 -2.87 -40.41 -44.34
N LEU A 84 -3.32 -40.07 -43.12
CA LEU A 84 -2.42 -39.56 -42.07
C LEU A 84 -1.29 -40.55 -41.75
N VAL A 85 -1.59 -41.86 -41.69
CA VAL A 85 -0.60 -42.90 -41.38
C VAL A 85 0.46 -43.04 -42.47
N GLU A 86 0.07 -42.94 -43.74
CA GLU A 86 0.95 -43.19 -44.88
C GLU A 86 1.70 -41.95 -45.39
N CYS A 87 1.11 -40.76 -45.24
CA CYS A 87 1.57 -39.52 -45.87
C CYS A 87 2.96 -39.06 -45.37
N GLU A 88 3.85 -38.65 -46.25
CA GLU A 88 5.16 -38.10 -45.86
C GLU A 88 5.08 -36.60 -45.50
N GLU A 89 6.11 -36.05 -44.84
CA GLU A 89 6.09 -34.64 -44.36
C GLU A 89 5.92 -33.62 -45.51
N ASP A 90 6.53 -33.88 -46.66
CA ASP A 90 6.42 -33.06 -47.87
C ASP A 90 5.04 -33.18 -48.53
N GLU A 91 4.46 -34.37 -48.55
CA GLU A 91 3.08 -34.60 -48.99
C GLU A 91 2.09 -33.86 -48.08
N MET A 92 2.27 -33.89 -46.74
CA MET A 92 1.41 -33.11 -45.83
C MET A 92 1.46 -31.61 -46.12
N GLN A 93 2.62 -31.09 -46.50
CA GLN A 93 2.79 -29.69 -46.85
C GLN A 93 2.03 -29.33 -48.13
N GLU A 94 2.16 -30.17 -49.17
CA GLU A 94 1.51 -29.97 -50.47
C GLU A 94 0.00 -30.20 -50.39
N ASP A 95 -0.42 -31.36 -49.90
CA ASP A 95 -1.82 -31.83 -49.86
C ASP A 95 -2.71 -30.95 -48.99
N LEU A 96 -2.19 -30.46 -47.85
CA LEU A 96 -2.93 -29.55 -46.96
C LEU A 96 -2.71 -28.08 -47.30
N SER A 97 -1.82 -27.76 -48.25
CA SER A 97 -1.45 -26.38 -48.60
C SER A 97 -0.95 -25.53 -47.43
N ILE A 98 -0.23 -26.15 -46.48
CA ILE A 98 0.27 -25.50 -45.25
C ILE A 98 1.75 -25.12 -45.35
N SER A 99 2.23 -24.35 -44.37
CA SER A 99 3.66 -24.05 -44.27
C SER A 99 4.49 -25.29 -43.88
N GLU A 100 5.77 -25.32 -44.28
CA GLU A 100 6.74 -26.36 -43.87
C GLU A 100 6.80 -26.52 -42.33
N GLY A 101 6.67 -25.42 -41.58
CA GLY A 101 6.64 -25.44 -40.12
C GLY A 101 5.42 -26.19 -39.57
N ALA A 102 4.24 -25.97 -40.16
CA ALA A 102 3.01 -26.66 -39.78
C ALA A 102 3.08 -28.16 -40.13
N ALA A 103 3.60 -28.51 -41.31
CA ALA A 103 3.81 -29.91 -41.71
C ALA A 103 4.71 -30.67 -40.72
N LYS A 104 5.81 -30.05 -40.26
CA LYS A 104 6.67 -30.60 -39.20
C LYS A 104 5.95 -30.85 -37.89
N VAL A 105 5.04 -29.94 -37.49
CA VAL A 105 4.23 -30.10 -36.28
C VAL A 105 3.28 -31.28 -36.43
N ILE A 106 2.58 -31.41 -37.57
CA ILE A 106 1.70 -32.54 -37.86
C ILE A 106 2.49 -33.85 -37.88
N ALA A 107 3.62 -33.92 -38.58
CA ALA A 107 4.45 -35.11 -38.67
C ALA A 107 4.99 -35.56 -37.30
N LYS A 108 5.34 -34.60 -36.43
CA LYS A 108 5.75 -34.88 -35.05
C LYS A 108 4.56 -35.36 -34.20
N ALA A 109 3.42 -34.69 -34.28
CA ALA A 109 2.21 -35.05 -33.54
C ALA A 109 1.70 -36.44 -33.94
N ARG A 110 1.72 -36.75 -35.23
CA ARG A 110 1.43 -38.08 -35.77
C ARG A 110 2.32 -39.15 -35.17
N ARG A 111 3.65 -38.94 -35.16
CA ARG A 111 4.58 -39.91 -34.55
C ARG A 111 4.25 -40.16 -33.08
N HIS A 112 3.90 -39.12 -32.32
CA HIS A 112 3.44 -39.29 -30.94
C HIS A 112 2.09 -40.03 -30.86
N LEU A 113 1.16 -39.76 -31.78
CA LEU A 113 -0.15 -40.39 -31.83
C LEU A 113 -0.05 -41.90 -32.08
N LEU A 114 0.90 -42.32 -32.93
CA LEU A 114 1.13 -43.72 -33.30
C LEU A 114 1.95 -44.48 -32.25
N HIS A 115 2.87 -43.82 -31.55
CA HIS A 115 3.81 -44.46 -30.62
C HIS A 115 3.52 -44.26 -29.13
N ARG A 116 2.38 -43.66 -28.77
CA ARG A 116 2.04 -43.47 -27.35
C ARG A 116 1.55 -44.77 -26.70
N ALA A 117 1.73 -44.86 -25.39
CA ALA A 117 1.18 -45.96 -24.59
C ALA A 117 -0.34 -45.82 -24.35
N ASP A 118 -0.86 -44.59 -24.36
CA ASP A 118 -2.28 -44.34 -24.12
C ASP A 118 -3.15 -44.64 -25.35
N PRO A 119 -4.44 -44.97 -25.16
CA PRO A 119 -5.37 -45.18 -26.26
C PRO A 119 -5.49 -43.98 -27.18
N VAL A 120 -5.76 -44.24 -28.47
CA VAL A 120 -6.14 -43.19 -29.43
C VAL A 120 -7.41 -42.48 -28.95
N PRO A 121 -7.44 -41.13 -28.91
CA PRO A 121 -8.60 -40.41 -28.40
C PRO A 121 -9.75 -40.68 -29.37
N ASN A 122 -10.93 -40.92 -28.82
CA ASN A 122 -12.12 -41.07 -29.66
C ASN A 122 -12.61 -39.70 -30.15
N GLU A 123 -13.65 -39.70 -30.99
CA GLU A 123 -14.26 -38.48 -31.52
C GLU A 123 -14.70 -37.51 -30.41
N GLU A 124 -15.34 -37.99 -29.34
CA GLU A 124 -15.79 -37.18 -28.20
C GLU A 124 -14.61 -36.52 -27.46
N ASP A 125 -13.51 -37.25 -27.27
CA ASP A 125 -12.28 -36.71 -26.67
C ASP A 125 -11.66 -35.61 -27.55
N LEU A 126 -11.67 -35.81 -28.87
CA LEU A 126 -11.18 -34.83 -29.84
C LEU A 126 -12.09 -33.60 -29.93
N GLU A 127 -13.41 -33.77 -29.83
CA GLU A 127 -14.38 -32.66 -29.82
C GLU A 127 -14.17 -31.79 -28.59
N ALA A 128 -14.01 -32.42 -27.42
CA ALA A 128 -13.73 -31.72 -26.18
C ALA A 128 -12.40 -30.95 -26.26
N ARG A 129 -11.35 -31.55 -26.84
CA ARG A 129 -10.04 -30.89 -27.02
C ARG A 129 -10.09 -29.76 -28.02
N ALA A 130 -10.75 -29.94 -29.17
CA ALA A 130 -10.91 -28.89 -30.19
C ALA A 130 -11.68 -27.69 -29.63
N LYS A 131 -12.75 -27.95 -28.88
CA LYS A 131 -13.50 -26.91 -28.17
C LYS A 131 -12.63 -26.18 -27.14
N GLN A 132 -11.83 -26.92 -26.36
CA GLN A 132 -10.90 -26.34 -25.40
C GLN A 132 -9.82 -25.48 -26.07
N MET A 133 -9.25 -25.91 -27.20
CA MET A 133 -8.28 -25.14 -27.97
C MET A 133 -8.88 -23.87 -28.55
N LYS A 134 -10.09 -23.96 -29.14
CA LYS A 134 -10.81 -22.80 -29.64
C LYS A 134 -11.06 -21.75 -28.54
N ASN A 135 -11.46 -22.19 -27.35
CA ASN A 135 -11.64 -21.31 -26.20
C ASN A 135 -10.31 -20.73 -25.70
N SER A 136 -9.23 -21.52 -25.70
CA SER A 136 -7.88 -21.05 -25.33
C SER A 136 -7.37 -20.00 -26.31
N ASN A 137 -7.59 -20.19 -27.61
CA ASN A 137 -7.18 -19.24 -28.65
C ASN A 137 -8.03 -17.97 -28.64
N ALA A 138 -9.31 -18.07 -28.30
CA ALA A 138 -10.16 -16.90 -28.05
C ALA A 138 -9.68 -16.12 -26.81
N MET A 139 -9.38 -16.84 -25.72
CA MET A 139 -8.87 -16.27 -24.48
C MET A 139 -7.49 -15.63 -24.69
N ALA A 140 -6.59 -16.25 -25.46
CA ALA A 140 -5.26 -15.73 -25.74
C ALA A 140 -5.27 -14.33 -26.38
N LYS A 141 -6.35 -13.97 -27.06
CA LYS A 141 -6.56 -12.64 -27.68
C LYS A 141 -7.04 -11.57 -26.69
N TRP A 142 -7.39 -11.94 -25.47
CA TRP A 142 -7.84 -10.97 -24.47
C TRP A 142 -6.70 -10.04 -24.04
N GLY A 143 -6.96 -8.73 -24.07
CA GLY A 143 -6.09 -7.76 -23.42
C GLY A 143 -6.12 -7.89 -21.90
N SER A 144 -5.16 -7.24 -21.22
CA SER A 144 -5.07 -7.24 -19.75
C SER A 144 -6.34 -6.69 -19.07
N GLU A 145 -7.01 -5.73 -19.69
CA GLU A 145 -8.26 -5.15 -19.17
C GLU A 145 -9.41 -6.16 -19.19
N VAL A 146 -9.54 -6.93 -20.27
CA VAL A 146 -10.56 -7.99 -20.39
C VAL A 146 -10.31 -9.08 -19.34
N VAL A 147 -9.05 -9.46 -19.14
CA VAL A 147 -8.65 -10.40 -18.08
C VAL A 147 -9.00 -9.87 -16.69
N ALA A 148 -8.71 -8.61 -16.40
CA ALA A 148 -9.03 -7.99 -15.12
C ALA A 148 -10.55 -7.95 -14.85
N LEU A 149 -11.34 -7.62 -15.86
CA LEU A 149 -12.81 -7.62 -15.77
C LEU A 149 -13.37 -9.03 -15.57
N TRP A 150 -12.82 -10.03 -16.26
CA TRP A 150 -13.17 -11.43 -16.05
C TRP A 150 -12.85 -11.88 -14.62
N LEU A 151 -11.64 -11.60 -14.11
CA LEU A 151 -11.25 -11.89 -12.73
C LEU A 151 -12.21 -11.23 -11.72
N ALA A 152 -12.67 -10.00 -11.98
CA ALA A 152 -13.62 -9.29 -11.12
C ALA A 152 -15.01 -9.96 -11.04
N THR A 153 -15.36 -10.84 -11.99
CA THR A 153 -16.60 -11.63 -11.93
C THR A 153 -16.48 -12.95 -11.19
N LEU A 154 -15.25 -13.40 -10.91
CA LEU A 154 -15.00 -14.65 -10.19
C LEU A 154 -15.11 -14.53 -8.67
N ASP A 155 -15.48 -13.34 -8.16
CA ASP A 155 -15.59 -13.05 -6.72
C ASP A 155 -14.31 -13.34 -5.91
N LEU A 156 -13.16 -13.45 -6.59
CA LEU A 156 -11.84 -13.48 -5.96
C LEU A 156 -11.64 -12.18 -5.19
N ASP A 157 -11.00 -12.22 -4.02
CA ASP A 157 -10.83 -11.05 -3.14
C ASP A 157 -10.37 -9.81 -3.95
N LYS A 158 -11.31 -8.87 -4.08
CA LYS A 158 -11.63 -8.17 -5.35
C LYS A 158 -10.62 -7.14 -5.83
N THR A 159 -9.67 -6.77 -5.01
CA THR A 159 -8.72 -5.70 -5.33
C THR A 159 -7.42 -6.26 -5.87
N LYS A 160 -6.76 -7.18 -5.16
CA LYS A 160 -5.38 -7.57 -5.52
C LYS A 160 -5.25 -8.33 -6.84
N ALA A 161 -6.10 -9.31 -7.11
CA ALA A 161 -5.99 -10.09 -8.35
C ALA A 161 -6.31 -9.24 -9.59
N VAL A 162 -7.35 -8.41 -9.51
CA VAL A 162 -7.76 -7.48 -10.57
C VAL A 162 -6.70 -6.41 -10.78
N GLU A 163 -6.20 -5.80 -9.71
CA GLU A 163 -5.11 -4.83 -9.75
C GLU A 163 -3.84 -5.45 -10.32
N ASN A 164 -3.43 -6.63 -9.87
CA ASN A 164 -2.26 -7.33 -10.37
C ASN A 164 -2.38 -7.67 -11.86
N ALA A 165 -3.56 -8.10 -12.32
CA ALA A 165 -3.78 -8.36 -13.73
C ALA A 165 -3.63 -7.09 -14.60
N ARG A 166 -4.19 -5.96 -14.15
CA ARG A 166 -4.00 -4.67 -14.83
C ARG A 166 -2.55 -4.21 -14.78
N PHE A 167 -1.98 -4.22 -13.58
CA PHE A 167 -0.68 -3.65 -13.26
C PHE A 167 0.49 -4.41 -13.88
N LYS A 168 0.42 -5.74 -13.91
CA LYS A 168 1.44 -6.61 -14.52
C LYS A 168 1.13 -6.93 -15.98
N GLU A 169 0.09 -6.30 -16.55
CA GLU A 169 -0.37 -6.48 -17.92
C GLU A 169 -0.61 -7.96 -18.29
N TYR A 170 -1.19 -8.72 -17.35
CA TYR A 170 -1.53 -10.11 -17.59
C TYR A 170 -2.68 -10.21 -18.59
N ASN A 171 -2.32 -10.45 -19.84
CA ASN A 171 -3.24 -10.69 -20.93
C ASN A 171 -3.67 -12.17 -20.97
N GLY A 172 -4.65 -12.48 -21.82
CA GLY A 172 -5.18 -13.82 -21.88
C GLY A 172 -4.18 -14.84 -22.43
N LYS A 173 -3.19 -14.40 -23.23
CA LYS A 173 -2.08 -15.27 -23.64
C LYS A 173 -1.27 -15.73 -22.44
N TRP A 174 -0.92 -14.83 -21.51
CA TRP A 174 -0.26 -15.21 -20.27
C TRP A 174 -1.11 -16.19 -19.45
N LEU A 175 -2.43 -15.97 -19.31
CA LEU A 175 -3.30 -16.91 -18.60
C LEU A 175 -3.36 -18.30 -19.25
N VAL A 176 -3.32 -18.36 -20.58
CA VAL A 176 -3.31 -19.62 -21.34
C VAL A 176 -1.94 -20.28 -21.32
N GLU A 177 -0.84 -19.56 -21.15
CA GLU A 177 0.51 -20.15 -21.15
C GLU A 177 1.03 -20.49 -19.75
N ALA A 178 0.69 -19.67 -18.75
CA ALA A 178 1.19 -19.78 -17.39
C ALA A 178 0.75 -21.08 -16.70
N SER A 179 1.59 -21.59 -15.81
CA SER A 179 1.21 -22.69 -14.92
C SER A 179 0.20 -22.20 -13.88
N THR A 180 -0.58 -23.11 -13.29
CA THR A 180 -1.50 -22.75 -12.20
C THR A 180 -0.76 -22.03 -11.06
N ASP A 181 0.45 -22.48 -10.71
CA ASP A 181 1.26 -21.85 -9.66
C ASP A 181 1.72 -20.43 -10.04
N ASP A 182 2.08 -20.22 -11.32
CA ASP A 182 2.45 -18.89 -11.81
C ASP A 182 1.24 -17.95 -11.84
N ILE A 183 0.05 -18.45 -12.16
CA ILE A 183 -1.19 -17.68 -12.13
C ILE A 183 -1.50 -17.26 -10.68
N MET A 184 -1.49 -18.22 -9.75
CA MET A 184 -1.76 -17.96 -8.33
C MET A 184 -0.75 -16.99 -7.73
N LYS A 185 0.54 -17.17 -8.01
CA LYS A 185 1.61 -16.29 -7.54
C LYS A 185 1.56 -14.91 -8.21
N GLY A 186 1.27 -14.86 -9.51
CA GLY A 186 1.20 -13.64 -10.28
C GLY A 186 0.05 -12.74 -9.81
N LEU A 187 -1.13 -13.34 -9.62
CA LEU A 187 -2.34 -12.66 -9.15
C LEU A 187 -2.37 -12.45 -7.63
N GLU A 188 -1.47 -13.10 -6.88
CA GLU A 188 -1.43 -13.10 -5.42
C GLU A 188 -2.73 -13.62 -4.78
N VAL A 189 -3.37 -14.61 -5.43
CA VAL A 189 -4.58 -15.25 -4.92
C VAL A 189 -4.16 -16.23 -3.82
N LEU A 190 -4.81 -16.13 -2.65
CA LEU A 190 -4.56 -17.07 -1.56
C LEU A 190 -4.90 -18.48 -2.00
N LYS A 191 -4.05 -19.44 -1.60
CA LYS A 191 -4.16 -20.83 -2.04
C LYS A 191 -5.55 -21.40 -1.78
N GLU A 192 -6.18 -21.04 -0.66
CA GLU A 192 -7.49 -21.53 -0.22
C GLU A 192 -8.67 -20.99 -1.06
N GLU A 193 -8.59 -19.73 -1.51
CA GLU A 193 -9.64 -19.08 -2.33
C GLU A 193 -9.51 -19.45 -3.81
N GLY A 194 -8.28 -19.59 -4.29
CA GLY A 194 -8.02 -19.91 -5.69
C GLY A 194 -8.13 -21.40 -6.03
N THR A 195 -8.05 -22.31 -5.05
CA THR A 195 -8.09 -23.76 -5.34
C THR A 195 -9.31 -24.16 -6.16
N MET A 196 -10.54 -23.78 -5.79
CA MET A 196 -11.73 -24.24 -6.52
C MET A 196 -11.83 -23.72 -7.97
N ILE A 197 -11.22 -22.57 -8.28
CA ILE A 197 -11.34 -21.92 -9.60
C ILE A 197 -10.14 -22.25 -10.50
N PHE A 198 -8.94 -22.34 -9.92
CA PHE A 198 -7.67 -22.55 -10.63
C PHE A 198 -7.12 -23.98 -10.53
N GLU A 199 -7.81 -24.90 -9.84
CA GLU A 199 -7.38 -26.31 -9.61
C GLU A 199 -6.98 -27.03 -10.89
N THR A 200 -7.58 -26.67 -12.02
CA THR A 200 -7.12 -27.10 -13.33
C THR A 200 -7.18 -25.96 -14.34
N LYS A 201 -6.17 -25.87 -15.20
CA LYS A 201 -6.18 -25.01 -16.40
C LYS A 201 -7.44 -25.23 -17.26
N SER A 202 -7.97 -26.46 -17.26
CA SER A 202 -9.24 -26.80 -17.89
C SER A 202 -10.44 -26.10 -17.23
N GLY A 203 -10.47 -26.01 -15.89
CA GLY A 203 -11.49 -25.25 -15.14
C GLY A 203 -11.49 -23.77 -15.49
N LEU A 204 -10.30 -23.17 -15.64
CA LEU A 204 -10.13 -21.79 -16.06
C LEU A 204 -10.71 -21.54 -17.47
N ILE A 205 -10.36 -22.39 -18.43
CA ILE A 205 -10.85 -22.31 -19.82
C ILE A 205 -12.37 -22.56 -19.89
N LYS A 206 -12.90 -23.49 -19.07
CA LYS A 206 -14.36 -23.74 -18.97
C LYS A 206 -15.11 -22.55 -18.38
N ALA A 207 -14.53 -21.85 -17.39
CA ALA A 207 -15.12 -20.64 -16.84
C ALA A 207 -15.13 -19.47 -17.84
N ALA A 208 -14.23 -19.48 -18.83
CA ALA A 208 -14.19 -18.51 -19.92
C ALA A 208 -15.15 -18.83 -21.08
N GLU A 209 -15.70 -20.05 -21.16
CA GLU A 209 -16.51 -20.55 -22.27
C GLU A 209 -17.84 -19.81 -22.55
N PRO A 210 -18.63 -19.33 -21.57
CA PRO A 210 -19.94 -18.72 -21.84
C PRO A 210 -19.90 -17.26 -22.26
N LEU A 211 -18.72 -16.71 -22.51
CA LEU A 211 -18.49 -15.28 -22.49
C LEU A 211 -18.72 -14.59 -23.86
N GLY A 212 -18.67 -15.32 -24.98
CA GLY A 212 -18.89 -14.74 -26.31
C GLY A 212 -17.65 -14.03 -26.87
N PRO A 213 -17.75 -13.31 -27.99
CA PRO A 213 -16.62 -12.60 -28.58
C PRO A 213 -16.11 -11.48 -27.64
N PRO A 214 -14.80 -11.15 -27.66
CA PRO A 214 -14.19 -10.17 -26.76
C PRO A 214 -14.91 -8.81 -26.73
N GLU A 215 -15.45 -8.35 -27.86
CA GLU A 215 -16.15 -7.07 -27.97
C GLU A 215 -17.48 -7.07 -27.21
N GLU A 216 -18.23 -8.17 -27.24
CA GLU A 216 -19.46 -8.33 -26.46
C GLU A 216 -19.16 -8.44 -24.96
N LEU A 217 -18.03 -9.04 -24.62
CA LEU A 217 -17.57 -9.15 -23.24
C LEU A 217 -17.25 -7.81 -22.63
N GLU A 218 -16.43 -7.01 -23.30
CA GLU A 218 -16.07 -5.67 -22.84
C GLU A 218 -17.30 -4.84 -22.53
N GLU A 219 -18.31 -4.85 -23.40
CA GLU A 219 -19.54 -4.09 -23.18
C GLU A 219 -20.38 -4.65 -22.02
N ARG A 220 -20.49 -5.98 -21.89
CA ARG A 220 -21.19 -6.61 -20.75
C ARG A 220 -20.49 -6.30 -19.43
N PHE A 221 -19.16 -6.36 -19.39
CA PHE A 221 -18.39 -6.04 -18.19
C PHE A 221 -18.45 -4.56 -17.86
N ARG A 222 -18.31 -3.66 -18.85
CA ARG A 222 -18.48 -2.22 -18.66
C ARG A 222 -19.82 -1.92 -18.02
N LYS A 223 -20.89 -2.53 -18.53
CA LYS A 223 -22.23 -2.42 -17.94
C LYS A 223 -22.29 -2.92 -16.50
N ILE A 224 -21.71 -4.10 -16.20
CA ILE A 224 -21.67 -4.64 -14.82
C ILE A 224 -20.91 -3.69 -13.88
N VAL A 225 -19.77 -3.14 -14.32
CA VAL A 225 -18.97 -2.20 -13.54
C VAL A 225 -19.74 -0.91 -13.30
N ASP A 226 -20.39 -0.36 -14.33
CA ASP A 226 -21.22 0.84 -14.22
C ASP A 226 -22.41 0.61 -13.28
N ASP A 227 -23.09 -0.53 -13.39
CA ASP A 227 -24.21 -0.90 -12.52
C ASP A 227 -23.75 -1.07 -11.06
N LYS A 228 -22.58 -1.70 -10.83
CA LYS A 228 -21.99 -1.81 -9.49
C LYS A 228 -21.55 -0.45 -8.93
N LYS A 229 -20.96 0.41 -9.75
CA LYS A 229 -20.57 1.77 -9.36
C LYS A 229 -21.80 2.58 -8.95
N LYS A 230 -22.87 2.53 -9.74
CA LYS A 230 -24.16 3.16 -9.40
C LYS A 230 -24.76 2.58 -8.11
N ALA A 231 -24.69 1.27 -7.91
CA ALA A 231 -25.16 0.64 -6.68
C ALA A 231 -24.36 1.11 -5.46
N LEU A 232 -23.03 1.22 -5.58
CA LEU A 232 -22.15 1.72 -4.52
C LEU A 232 -22.39 3.20 -4.23
N GLU A 233 -22.57 4.03 -5.25
CA GLU A 233 -22.92 5.45 -5.10
C GLU A 233 -24.28 5.60 -4.41
N ALA A 234 -25.28 4.80 -4.79
CA ALA A 234 -26.58 4.78 -4.13
C ALA A 234 -26.51 4.30 -2.67
N GLU A 235 -25.67 3.31 -2.37
CA GLU A 235 -25.42 2.85 -1.00
C GLU A 235 -24.75 3.94 -0.16
N LYS A 236 -23.72 4.63 -0.70
CA LYS A 236 -23.06 5.76 -0.05
C LYS A 236 -24.03 6.90 0.22
N GLU A 237 -24.90 7.24 -0.73
CA GLU A 237 -25.93 8.26 -0.56
C GLU A 237 -26.96 7.85 0.51
N ALA A 238 -27.37 6.59 0.55
CA ALA A 238 -28.27 6.07 1.58
C ALA A 238 -27.63 6.10 2.98
N ILE A 239 -26.33 5.79 3.10
CA ILE A 239 -25.57 5.88 4.36
C ILE A 239 -25.41 7.34 4.78
N LEU A 240 -25.05 8.24 3.87
CA LEU A 240 -24.94 9.67 4.13
C LEU A 240 -26.26 10.24 4.67
N GLU A 241 -27.39 9.88 4.06
CA GLU A 241 -28.72 10.31 4.51
C GLU A 241 -29.07 9.76 5.89
N LYS A 242 -28.71 8.49 6.15
CA LYS A 242 -28.87 7.88 7.48
C LYS A 242 -28.00 8.58 8.54
N ASN A 243 -26.77 8.95 8.18
CA ASN A 243 -25.84 9.67 9.07
C ASN A 243 -26.35 11.08 9.37
N LYS A 244 -26.84 11.82 8.35
CA LYS A 244 -27.48 13.13 8.54
C LYS A 244 -28.61 13.03 9.54
N LYS A 245 -29.57 12.12 9.31
CA LYS A 245 -30.71 11.93 10.20
C LYS A 245 -30.28 11.57 11.63
N ALA A 246 -29.26 10.73 11.79
CA ALA A 246 -28.73 10.37 13.10
C ALA A 246 -28.13 11.58 13.84
N ILE A 247 -27.45 12.49 13.12
CA ILE A 247 -26.92 13.73 13.69
C ILE A 247 -28.05 14.73 13.97
N GLU A 248 -29.05 14.88 13.09
CA GLU A 248 -30.21 15.77 13.30
C GLU A 248 -30.95 15.48 14.63
N GLU A 249 -30.99 14.21 15.04
CA GLU A 249 -31.61 13.79 16.30
C GLU A 249 -30.79 14.17 17.56
N TRP A 250 -29.57 14.71 17.40
CA TRP A 250 -28.73 15.12 18.53
C TRP A 250 -29.29 16.34 19.24
N ASN A 251 -29.61 16.16 20.52
CA ASN A 251 -30.02 17.28 21.37
C ASN A 251 -28.83 18.20 21.76
N PRO A 252 -29.09 19.43 22.22
CA PRO A 252 -28.03 20.39 22.56
C PRO A 252 -27.02 19.90 23.61
N ASP A 253 -27.47 19.08 24.57
CA ASP A 253 -26.57 18.48 25.57
C ASP A 253 -25.54 17.54 24.95
N PHE A 254 -25.95 16.78 23.94
CA PHE A 254 -25.07 15.87 23.23
C PHE A 254 -24.13 16.60 22.27
N VAL A 255 -24.60 17.64 21.57
CA VAL A 255 -23.74 18.50 20.73
C VAL A 255 -22.65 19.14 21.59
N ALA A 256 -23.02 19.68 22.76
CA ALA A 256 -22.07 20.22 23.73
C ALA A 256 -21.03 19.18 24.21
N MET A 257 -21.47 17.96 24.53
CA MET A 257 -20.58 16.86 24.90
C MET A 257 -19.62 16.49 23.76
N TRP A 258 -20.13 16.42 22.53
CA TRP A 258 -19.34 16.12 21.33
C TRP A 258 -18.27 17.20 21.09
N ILE A 259 -18.63 18.49 21.14
CA ILE A 259 -17.68 19.61 21.02
C ILE A 259 -16.57 19.49 22.08
N THR A 260 -16.94 19.17 23.32
CA THR A 260 -15.96 18.99 24.41
C THR A 260 -14.99 17.83 24.14
N SER A 261 -15.46 16.77 23.49
CA SER A 261 -14.63 15.62 23.13
C SER A 261 -13.56 15.93 22.08
N LEU A 262 -13.70 17.04 21.34
CA LEU A 262 -12.73 17.52 20.36
C LEU A 262 -11.57 18.32 21.01
N ASP A 263 -11.54 18.39 22.33
CA ASP A 263 -10.49 19.02 23.14
C ASP A 263 -10.37 20.53 22.92
N PHE A 264 -11.51 21.22 22.73
CA PHE A 264 -11.51 22.67 22.58
C PHE A 264 -11.24 23.43 23.88
N GLY A 265 -11.29 22.75 25.04
CA GLY A 265 -10.95 23.31 26.35
C GLY A 265 -11.83 24.47 26.83
N ASP A 266 -12.68 25.02 25.97
CA ASP A 266 -13.51 26.18 26.24
C ASP A 266 -14.89 25.76 26.73
N THR A 267 -15.11 25.92 28.03
CA THR A 267 -16.41 25.68 28.66
C THR A 267 -17.46 26.68 28.17
N LYS A 268 -17.06 27.85 27.66
CA LYS A 268 -17.97 28.89 27.18
C LYS A 268 -18.72 28.44 25.94
N ALA A 269 -18.03 27.87 24.94
CA ALA A 269 -18.66 27.33 23.74
C ALA A 269 -19.71 26.27 24.09
N MET A 270 -19.41 25.44 25.09
CA MET A 270 -20.32 24.40 25.58
C MET A 270 -21.58 24.99 26.24
N ASP A 271 -21.40 26.01 27.07
CA ASP A 271 -22.51 26.72 27.70
C ASP A 271 -23.37 27.45 26.65
N THR A 272 -22.75 28.06 25.64
CA THR A 272 -23.44 28.71 24.52
C THR A 272 -24.30 27.73 23.73
N VAL A 273 -23.75 26.56 23.36
CA VAL A 273 -24.51 25.50 22.67
C VAL A 273 -25.77 25.10 23.44
N LYS A 274 -25.64 24.98 24.76
CA LYS A 274 -26.78 24.62 25.63
C LYS A 274 -27.77 25.75 25.80
N SER A 275 -27.30 27.00 25.95
CA SER A 275 -28.17 28.15 26.20
C SER A 275 -28.93 28.59 24.95
N GLU A 276 -28.26 28.57 23.80
CA GLU A 276 -28.86 28.91 22.50
C GLU A 276 -29.64 27.74 21.89
N GLY A 277 -29.47 26.52 22.43
CA GLY A 277 -30.22 25.35 22.01
C GLY A 277 -29.75 24.80 20.66
N PHE A 278 -28.45 24.87 20.36
CA PHE A 278 -27.88 24.34 19.13
C PHE A 278 -27.95 22.80 19.13
N GLU A 279 -28.89 22.28 18.37
CA GLU A 279 -29.07 20.84 18.12
C GLU A 279 -28.25 20.37 16.91
N GLY A 280 -28.29 19.08 16.59
CA GLY A 280 -27.47 18.53 15.52
C GLY A 280 -27.78 19.06 14.12
N SER A 281 -29.01 19.55 13.87
CA SER A 281 -29.37 20.23 12.60
C SER A 281 -28.51 21.48 12.37
N TRP A 282 -28.28 22.29 13.42
CA TRP A 282 -27.37 23.44 13.38
C TRP A 282 -25.95 23.01 13.00
N LEU A 283 -25.45 21.91 13.57
CA LEU A 283 -24.10 21.42 13.27
C LEU A 283 -23.93 21.02 11.79
N ILE A 284 -24.95 20.39 11.20
CA ILE A 284 -24.96 19.98 9.78
C ILE A 284 -24.92 21.19 8.85
N GLU A 285 -25.72 22.21 9.13
CA GLU A 285 -25.92 23.36 8.24
C GLU A 285 -24.86 24.46 8.41
N SER A 286 -24.20 24.54 9.57
CA SER A 286 -23.30 25.65 9.89
C SER A 286 -22.00 25.61 9.07
N SER A 287 -21.62 26.76 8.52
CA SER A 287 -20.28 26.94 7.95
C SER A 287 -19.25 27.21 9.07
N PRO A 288 -17.93 27.12 8.79
CA PRO A 288 -16.92 27.50 9.77
C PRO A 288 -17.14 28.91 10.35
N GLU A 289 -17.55 29.87 9.52
CA GLU A 289 -17.78 31.26 9.93
C GLU A 289 -18.97 31.39 10.88
N VAL A 290 -20.06 30.64 10.62
CA VAL A 290 -21.23 30.58 11.52
C VAL A 290 -20.83 29.98 12.86
N ILE A 291 -20.06 28.89 12.86
CA ILE A 291 -19.58 28.25 14.10
C ILE A 291 -18.68 29.21 14.90
N MET A 292 -17.79 29.95 14.23
CA MET A 292 -16.95 30.97 14.87
C MET A 292 -17.77 32.07 15.52
N GLU A 293 -18.75 32.62 14.79
CA GLU A 293 -19.59 33.71 15.27
C GLU A 293 -20.48 33.26 16.44
N ASP A 294 -21.18 32.13 16.27
CA ASP A 294 -22.14 31.61 17.24
C ASP A 294 -21.46 31.13 18.53
N LEU A 295 -20.28 30.51 18.44
CA LEU A 295 -19.57 29.97 19.61
C LEU A 295 -18.48 30.88 20.17
N GLU A 296 -18.18 31.99 19.48
CA GLU A 296 -17.06 32.89 19.78
C GLU A 296 -15.70 32.16 19.88
N ILE A 297 -15.47 31.13 19.05
CA ILE A 297 -14.24 30.35 19.04
C ILE A 297 -13.28 30.75 17.91
N PRO A 298 -11.97 30.49 18.03
CA PRO A 298 -11.01 30.72 16.94
C PRO A 298 -11.34 29.91 15.68
N GLU A 299 -10.98 30.46 14.52
CA GLU A 299 -11.19 29.84 13.20
C GLU A 299 -10.63 28.42 13.10
N GLU A 300 -9.43 28.17 13.63
CA GLU A 300 -8.82 26.84 13.64
C GLU A 300 -9.72 25.79 14.32
N GLN A 301 -10.41 26.17 15.40
CA GLN A 301 -11.31 25.29 16.12
C GLN A 301 -12.59 25.01 15.31
N ALA A 302 -13.16 26.04 14.69
CA ALA A 302 -14.33 25.89 13.82
C ALA A 302 -14.04 25.03 12.57
N LEU A 303 -12.89 25.23 11.92
CA LEU A 303 -12.43 24.38 10.81
C LEU A 303 -12.27 22.92 11.24
N ARG A 304 -11.73 22.69 12.45
CA ARG A 304 -11.62 21.34 13.02
C ARG A 304 -12.98 20.72 13.28
N MET A 305 -13.96 21.48 13.78
CA MET A 305 -15.34 21.00 13.97
C MET A 305 -15.96 20.58 12.64
N VAL A 306 -15.87 21.42 11.61
CA VAL A 306 -16.38 21.13 10.27
C VAL A 306 -15.72 19.88 9.69
N LYS A 307 -14.40 19.75 9.82
CA LYS A 307 -13.68 18.56 9.36
C LYS A 307 -14.18 17.28 10.04
N VAL A 308 -14.34 17.28 11.37
CA VAL A 308 -14.81 16.07 12.09
C VAL A 308 -16.28 15.79 11.78
N ARG A 309 -17.13 16.81 11.65
CA ARG A 309 -18.50 16.65 11.18
C ARG A 309 -18.54 16.00 9.80
N ASP A 310 -17.74 16.47 8.85
CA ASP A 310 -17.72 15.94 7.49
C ASP A 310 -17.19 14.49 7.49
N MET A 311 -16.24 14.15 8.38
CA MET A 311 -15.82 12.76 8.59
C MET A 311 -16.96 11.87 9.11
N LEU A 312 -17.80 12.38 10.02
CA LEU A 312 -18.96 11.65 10.52
C LEU A 312 -20.00 11.44 9.42
N LEU A 313 -20.34 12.50 8.69
CA LEU A 313 -21.30 12.44 7.59
C LEU A 313 -20.86 11.45 6.50
N ASN A 314 -19.58 11.46 6.15
CA ASN A 314 -19.00 10.59 5.13
C ASN A 314 -18.51 9.22 5.66
N SER A 315 -18.83 8.86 6.90
CA SER A 315 -18.51 7.54 7.45
C SER A 315 -19.23 6.44 6.65
N GLU A 316 -18.48 5.44 6.20
CA GLU A 316 -19.04 4.24 5.53
C GLU A 316 -19.89 3.38 6.48
N ALA A 317 -19.66 3.51 7.79
CA ALA A 317 -20.51 2.90 8.80
C ALA A 317 -21.62 3.87 9.21
N PRO A 318 -22.88 3.40 9.33
CA PRO A 318 -23.95 4.20 9.90
C PRO A 318 -23.60 4.69 11.31
N ILE A 319 -23.78 5.99 11.56
CA ILE A 319 -23.61 6.58 12.90
C ILE A 319 -24.63 5.92 13.86
N PRO A 320 -24.20 5.38 15.01
CA PRO A 320 -25.09 4.82 16.02
C PRO A 320 -26.06 5.86 16.57
N ALA A 321 -27.18 5.40 17.13
CA ALA A 321 -28.14 6.30 17.76
C ALA A 321 -27.50 7.07 18.93
N GLN A 322 -28.04 8.24 19.26
CA GLN A 322 -27.47 9.11 20.30
C GLN A 322 -27.27 8.37 21.64
N ASP A 323 -28.20 7.51 22.05
CA ASP A 323 -28.10 6.77 23.31
C ASP A 323 -26.99 5.70 23.29
N GLU A 324 -26.71 5.10 22.12
CA GLU A 324 -25.57 4.21 21.91
C GLU A 324 -24.27 4.99 21.95
N LEU A 325 -24.21 6.16 21.31
CA LEU A 325 -23.05 7.05 21.38
C LEU A 325 -22.76 7.52 22.80
N ILE A 326 -23.78 7.85 23.60
CA ILE A 326 -23.62 8.18 25.02
C ILE A 326 -23.05 6.99 25.79
N LYS A 327 -23.59 5.78 25.60
CA LYS A 327 -23.06 4.56 26.26
C LYS A 327 -21.60 4.31 25.88
N MET A 328 -21.25 4.50 24.61
CA MET A 328 -19.87 4.35 24.12
C MET A 328 -18.96 5.44 24.68
N HIS A 329 -19.43 6.69 24.73
CA HIS A 329 -18.71 7.81 25.32
C HIS A 329 -18.48 7.58 26.81
N ASP A 330 -19.48 7.20 27.58
CA ASP A 330 -19.35 6.88 29.01
C ASP A 330 -18.39 5.71 29.24
N ALA A 331 -18.47 4.65 28.41
CA ALA A 331 -17.56 3.53 28.46
C ALA A 331 -16.12 3.95 28.12
N PHE A 332 -15.94 4.85 27.15
CA PHE A 332 -14.65 5.41 26.77
C PHE A 332 -14.10 6.32 27.87
N MET A 333 -14.89 7.24 28.41
CA MET A 333 -14.51 8.14 29.49
C MET A 333 -14.16 7.38 30.77
N LYS A 334 -14.82 6.25 31.04
CA LYS A 334 -14.46 5.33 32.12
C LYS A 334 -13.09 4.66 31.90
N LYS A 335 -12.70 4.43 30.64
CA LYS A 335 -11.39 3.91 30.25
C LYS A 335 -10.33 4.99 30.05
N LEU A 336 -10.72 6.25 29.85
CA LEU A 336 -9.82 7.34 29.51
C LEU A 336 -8.70 7.57 30.54
N PRO A 337 -8.92 7.47 31.87
CA PRO A 337 -7.83 7.56 32.84
C PRO A 337 -6.79 6.45 32.65
N GLN A 338 -7.23 5.24 32.29
CA GLN A 338 -6.35 4.12 32.00
C GLN A 338 -5.58 4.36 30.69
N LEU A 339 -6.26 4.81 29.62
CA LEU A 339 -5.62 5.13 28.35
C LEU A 339 -4.61 6.28 28.47
N LYS A 340 -4.93 7.35 29.21
CA LYS A 340 -4.01 8.45 29.50
C LYS A 340 -2.80 7.98 30.28
N ARG A 341 -2.99 7.06 31.23
CA ARG A 341 -1.90 6.43 31.97
C ARG A 341 -1.03 5.58 31.04
N ASP A 342 -1.65 4.73 30.22
CA ASP A 342 -0.95 3.82 29.31
C ASP A 342 -0.16 4.61 28.25
N TRP A 343 -0.71 5.71 27.71
CA TRP A 343 0.00 6.63 26.83
C TRP A 343 1.13 7.37 27.54
N ALA A 344 0.86 7.93 28.72
CA ALA A 344 1.90 8.60 29.50
C ALA A 344 3.05 7.65 29.81
N LEU A 345 2.77 6.37 30.08
CA LEU A 345 3.76 5.33 30.30
C LEU A 345 4.50 4.92 29.01
N ALA A 346 3.81 4.88 27.86
CA ALA A 346 4.42 4.58 26.56
C ALA A 346 5.44 5.66 26.13
N ASP A 347 5.24 6.91 26.52
CA ASP A 347 6.16 8.02 26.25
C ASP A 347 7.34 8.10 27.24
N TRP A 348 7.46 7.15 28.17
CA TRP A 348 8.59 7.14 29.11
C TRP A 348 9.89 6.78 28.41
N THR A 349 10.69 7.82 28.15
CA THR A 349 12.11 7.65 27.84
C THR A 349 12.84 6.99 29.03
N PRO A 350 14.00 6.33 28.80
CA PRO A 350 14.86 5.82 29.88
C PRO A 350 15.17 6.89 30.93
N LYS A 351 15.26 8.17 30.54
CA LYS A 351 15.47 9.30 31.46
C LYS A 351 14.27 9.56 32.36
N THR A 352 13.06 9.54 31.81
CA THR A 352 11.80 9.67 32.56
C THR A 352 11.65 8.51 33.54
N PHE A 353 11.95 7.29 33.09
CA PHE A 353 11.91 6.10 33.91
C PHE A 353 12.96 6.13 35.03
N ALA A 354 14.19 6.57 34.74
CA ALA A 354 15.22 6.80 35.75
C ALA A 354 14.81 7.84 36.81
N GLY A 355 14.10 8.90 36.41
CA GLY A 355 13.50 9.88 37.31
C GLY A 355 12.51 9.23 38.29
N TRP A 356 11.60 8.40 37.76
CA TRP A 356 10.69 7.61 38.59
C TRP A 356 11.43 6.68 39.55
N VAL A 357 12.42 5.91 39.07
CA VAL A 357 13.24 5.01 39.91
C VAL A 357 13.93 5.79 41.04
N SER A 358 14.46 6.99 40.75
CA SER A 358 15.08 7.88 41.74
C SER A 358 14.10 8.28 42.85
N SER A 359 12.85 8.58 42.48
CA SER A 359 11.78 8.97 43.42
C SER A 359 11.40 7.87 44.43
N LEU A 360 11.67 6.60 44.13
CA LEU A 360 11.29 5.48 44.98
C LEU A 360 12.09 5.40 46.29
N ASN A 361 13.14 6.22 46.42
CA ASN A 361 14.05 6.29 47.56
C ASN A 361 14.42 4.89 48.03
N LEU A 362 15.08 4.15 47.15
CA LEU A 362 15.47 2.76 47.38
C LEU A 362 16.68 2.64 48.32
N GLY A 363 17.15 3.72 48.96
CA GLY A 363 18.31 3.70 49.86
C GLY A 363 19.66 3.61 49.13
N SER A 364 20.75 3.66 49.89
CA SER A 364 22.13 3.77 49.35
C SER A 364 22.59 2.55 48.57
N GLY A 365 21.95 1.39 48.73
CA GLY A 365 22.28 0.17 47.99
C GLY A 365 21.75 0.12 46.56
N ALA A 366 21.07 1.16 46.09
CA ALA A 366 20.49 1.26 44.74
C ALA A 366 20.58 2.70 44.18
N SER A 367 21.54 3.50 44.65
CA SER A 367 21.67 4.91 44.25
C SER A 367 22.17 5.09 42.82
N ASP A 368 22.84 4.09 42.25
CA ASP A 368 23.33 4.03 40.87
C ASP A 368 22.26 3.53 39.88
N LEU A 369 21.17 2.94 40.38
CA LEU A 369 20.12 2.33 39.56
C LEU A 369 19.52 3.29 38.52
N PRO A 370 19.19 4.56 38.82
CA PRO A 370 18.72 5.50 37.81
C PRO A 370 19.71 5.75 36.68
N GLN A 371 21.00 5.84 37.00
CA GLN A 371 22.04 6.07 36.01
C GLN A 371 22.18 4.85 35.08
N ARG A 372 22.16 3.64 35.65
CA ARG A 372 22.19 2.39 34.89
C ARG A 372 20.98 2.21 33.98
N VAL A 373 19.80 2.67 34.41
CA VAL A 373 18.60 2.70 33.57
C VAL A 373 18.82 3.54 32.29
N VAL A 374 19.49 4.69 32.41
CA VAL A 374 19.80 5.54 31.26
C VAL A 374 20.93 4.96 30.41
N GLU A 375 22.01 4.48 31.03
CA GLU A 375 23.20 3.98 30.32
C GLU A 375 22.93 2.69 29.53
N GLU A 376 22.08 1.81 30.06
CA GLU A 376 21.71 0.53 29.44
C GLU A 376 20.43 0.64 28.58
N ASP A 377 19.90 1.86 28.37
CA ASP A 377 18.70 2.16 27.55
C ASP A 377 17.46 1.37 27.96
N TYR A 378 17.25 1.21 29.27
CA TYR A 378 16.11 0.44 29.78
C TYR A 378 14.81 1.25 29.70
N GLY A 379 14.01 0.91 28.69
CA GLY A 379 12.62 1.36 28.58
C GLY A 379 11.66 0.66 29.54
N LEU A 380 10.45 1.21 29.65
CA LEU A 380 9.37 0.69 30.49
C LEU A 380 8.97 -0.76 30.12
N ASP A 381 9.12 -1.08 28.83
CA ASP A 381 8.72 -2.35 28.21
C ASP A 381 9.50 -3.54 28.78
N LEU A 382 10.79 -3.33 29.03
CA LEU A 382 11.69 -4.34 29.61
C LEU A 382 11.37 -4.60 31.09
N PHE A 383 10.65 -3.70 31.75
CA PHE A 383 10.30 -3.83 33.16
C PHE A 383 8.96 -4.52 33.40
N LYS A 384 8.08 -4.59 32.40
CA LYS A 384 6.68 -5.00 32.56
C LYS A 384 6.54 -6.44 33.04
N ASP A 385 7.37 -7.33 32.50
CA ASP A 385 7.22 -8.79 32.66
C ASP A 385 8.28 -9.46 33.54
N GLU A 386 9.26 -8.71 34.05
CA GLU A 386 10.36 -9.32 34.80
C GLU A 386 9.94 -9.86 36.18
N THR A 387 10.50 -11.01 36.51
CA THR A 387 10.43 -11.65 37.82
C THR A 387 11.39 -11.01 38.82
N LEU A 388 11.19 -11.34 40.10
CA LEU A 388 12.08 -10.89 41.19
C LEU A 388 13.54 -11.32 40.98
N GLU A 389 13.76 -12.51 40.43
CA GLU A 389 15.12 -13.02 40.25
C GLU A 389 15.81 -12.39 39.04
N GLU A 390 15.07 -12.06 37.97
CA GLU A 390 15.60 -11.31 36.82
C GLU A 390 16.01 -9.89 37.20
N LEU A 391 15.17 -9.17 37.96
CA LEU A 391 15.50 -7.83 38.47
C LEU A 391 16.71 -7.85 39.41
N LYS A 392 16.81 -8.87 40.28
CA LYS A 392 17.97 -9.04 41.16
C LYS A 392 19.25 -9.30 40.38
N ALA A 393 19.19 -10.17 39.38
CA ALA A 393 20.33 -10.52 38.56
C ALA A 393 20.80 -9.32 37.72
N ARG A 394 19.86 -8.65 37.03
CA ARG A 394 20.16 -7.55 36.11
C ARG A 394 20.72 -6.32 36.81
N PHE A 395 20.07 -5.91 37.90
CA PHE A 395 20.45 -4.69 38.61
C PHE A 395 21.33 -4.93 39.84
N SER A 396 21.74 -6.18 40.08
CA SER A 396 22.51 -6.57 41.28
C SER A 396 21.83 -6.12 42.59
N LEU A 397 20.48 -6.09 42.60
CA LEU A 397 19.71 -5.58 43.71
C LEU A 397 19.62 -6.58 44.86
N GLY A 398 19.71 -6.08 46.09
CA GLY A 398 19.31 -6.85 47.27
C GLY A 398 17.83 -7.26 47.20
N LYS A 399 17.49 -8.42 47.76
CA LYS A 399 16.12 -8.98 47.76
C LYS A 399 15.05 -8.00 48.26
N GLY A 400 15.40 -7.15 49.24
CA GLY A 400 14.51 -6.12 49.76
C GLY A 400 14.18 -5.02 48.74
N PHE A 401 15.19 -4.55 47.99
CA PHE A 401 15.03 -3.50 46.98
C PHE A 401 14.28 -4.00 45.76
N ALA A 402 14.61 -5.20 45.26
CA ALA A 402 13.89 -5.79 44.15
C ALA A 402 12.40 -6.04 44.48
N ARG A 403 12.07 -6.42 45.73
CA ARG A 403 10.67 -6.52 46.18
C ARG A 403 9.97 -5.16 46.22
N LYS A 404 10.63 -4.12 46.74
CA LYS A 404 10.09 -2.76 46.79
C LYS A 404 9.84 -2.21 45.38
N LEU A 405 10.78 -2.47 44.46
CA LEU A 405 10.67 -2.07 43.05
C LEU A 405 9.51 -2.79 42.35
N ILE A 406 9.33 -4.09 42.56
CA ILE A 406 8.16 -4.84 42.02
C ILE A 406 6.85 -4.35 42.62
N LEU A 407 6.82 -4.03 43.91
CA LEU A 407 5.61 -3.52 44.55
C LEU A 407 5.23 -2.16 43.94
N LYS A 408 6.20 -1.26 43.77
CA LYS A 408 6.00 0.05 43.15
C LYS A 408 5.68 -0.04 41.66
N ARG A 409 6.24 -1.03 40.96
CA ARG A 409 5.84 -1.38 39.59
C ARG A 409 4.38 -1.79 39.55
N LYS A 410 3.96 -2.71 40.43
CA LYS A 410 2.56 -3.13 40.50
C LYS A 410 1.64 -1.96 40.79
N GLU A 411 2.04 -1.03 41.66
CA GLU A 411 1.28 0.20 41.91
C GLU A 411 1.18 1.09 40.66
N LEU A 412 2.26 1.23 39.89
CA LEU A 412 2.30 2.01 38.65
C LEU A 412 1.35 1.44 37.58
N PHE A 413 1.22 0.11 37.51
CA PHE A 413 0.40 -0.61 36.51
C PHE A 413 -0.95 -1.11 37.05
N ASP A 414 -1.33 -0.85 38.30
CA ASP A 414 -2.62 -1.30 38.85
C ASP A 414 -3.75 -0.38 38.36
N PRO A 415 -4.67 -0.86 37.50
CA PRO A 415 -5.74 -0.04 36.93
C PRO A 415 -6.72 0.49 37.98
N ASN A 416 -6.74 -0.08 39.20
CA ASN A 416 -7.66 0.31 40.27
C ASN A 416 -7.07 1.32 41.26
N ILE A 417 -5.78 1.64 41.17
CA ILE A 417 -5.21 2.70 41.99
C ILE A 417 -5.61 4.04 41.38
N GLU A 418 -6.53 4.74 42.03
CA GLU A 418 -6.68 6.19 41.87
C GLU A 418 -5.35 6.84 42.29
N LEU A 419 -4.57 7.32 41.31
CA LEU A 419 -3.45 8.22 41.58
C LEU A 419 -4.00 9.41 42.38
N LYS A 420 -3.63 9.51 43.66
CA LYS A 420 -4.37 10.32 44.63
C LYS A 420 -4.37 11.81 44.34
N THR A 421 -3.55 12.32 43.42
CA THR A 421 -3.78 13.61 42.76
C THR A 421 -3.02 13.68 41.44
N LYS A 422 -3.60 14.33 40.43
CA LYS A 422 -2.91 14.83 39.22
C LYS A 422 -1.59 15.55 39.56
N GLN A 423 -1.59 16.25 40.71
CA GLN A 423 -0.43 16.92 41.31
C GLN A 423 0.73 15.98 41.66
N GLU A 424 0.48 14.76 42.18
CA GLU A 424 1.57 13.81 42.49
C GLU A 424 2.23 13.26 41.23
N PHE A 425 1.45 13.11 40.15
CA PHE A 425 1.98 12.70 38.86
C PHE A 425 2.79 13.84 38.22
N GLU A 426 2.25 15.07 38.17
CA GLU A 426 2.95 16.27 37.66
C GLU A 426 4.20 16.61 38.48
N ASN A 427 4.15 16.52 39.81
CA ASN A 427 5.32 16.71 40.69
C ASN A 427 6.41 15.65 40.48
N MET A 428 6.07 14.49 39.92
CA MET A 428 7.03 13.45 39.55
C MET A 428 7.85 13.84 38.30
N PHE A 429 7.32 14.72 37.44
CA PHE A 429 7.99 15.24 36.24
C PHE A 429 8.79 16.52 36.49
N ASP A 430 8.47 17.29 37.53
CA ASP A 430 9.13 18.55 37.88
C ASP A 430 10.45 18.40 38.67
N VAL A 431 10.95 17.18 38.89
CA VAL A 431 12.25 16.97 39.55
C VAL A 431 13.39 17.22 38.55
N ALA A 432 13.79 18.49 38.46
CA ALA A 432 15.02 18.90 37.79
C ALA A 432 16.23 18.10 38.33
N CYS A 433 17.06 17.59 37.43
CA CYS A 433 18.35 16.98 37.76
C CYS A 433 19.19 17.92 38.64
N PRO A 434 19.65 17.51 39.83
CA PRO A 434 20.56 18.33 40.62
C PRO A 434 21.97 18.21 40.02
N GLY A 435 22.38 19.17 39.18
CA GLY A 435 23.73 19.11 38.63
C GLY A 435 24.12 20.07 37.50
N THR A 436 23.79 21.36 37.58
CA THR A 436 24.50 22.38 36.79
C THR A 436 24.59 23.69 37.59
N PRO A 437 25.78 24.32 37.74
CA PRO A 437 25.90 25.57 38.48
C PRO A 437 25.22 26.70 37.70
N SER A 438 24.15 27.26 38.28
CA SER A 438 23.48 28.45 37.78
C SER A 438 24.39 29.67 37.97
N SER A 439 24.88 30.25 36.88
CA SER A 439 25.49 31.58 36.85
C SER A 439 24.39 32.65 36.91
N GLN A 440 24.24 33.28 38.08
CA GLN A 440 23.34 34.41 38.28
C GLN A 440 23.81 35.66 37.50
N PRO A 441 22.91 36.43 36.87
CA PRO A 441 23.19 37.79 36.46
C PRO A 441 22.96 38.77 37.62
N THR A 442 23.98 39.58 37.87
CA THR A 442 23.99 40.71 38.80
C THR A 442 22.94 41.76 38.44
N THR A 443 22.17 42.18 39.45
CA THR A 443 21.35 43.39 39.45
C THR A 443 22.21 44.67 39.42
N PRO A 444 21.78 45.74 38.74
CA PRO A 444 22.28 47.08 39.03
C PRO A 444 21.32 47.88 39.90
N VAL A 445 21.97 48.67 40.74
CA VAL A 445 21.52 49.50 41.84
C VAL A 445 20.63 50.67 41.39
N ARG A 446 19.61 50.95 42.20
CA ARG A 446 18.80 52.18 42.23
C ARG A 446 19.66 53.43 42.47
N THR A 447 19.43 54.49 41.71
CA THR A 447 19.55 55.87 42.23
C THR A 447 18.37 56.74 41.80
N SER A 448 17.88 57.48 42.79
CA SER A 448 16.80 58.47 42.81
C SER A 448 17.04 59.71 41.97
N SER A 449 15.96 60.35 41.49
CA SER A 449 15.44 61.68 41.91
C SER A 449 14.80 62.48 40.75
N CYS A 450 13.55 62.91 40.92
CA CYS A 450 12.85 63.93 40.11
C CYS A 450 13.48 65.34 40.31
N PRO A 451 13.15 66.39 39.51
CA PRO A 451 11.82 67.02 39.51
C PRO A 451 11.29 67.58 38.16
N SER A 452 10.02 67.96 38.21
CA SER A 452 9.15 68.66 37.26
C SER A 452 9.62 70.03 36.75
N LEU A 453 9.14 70.48 35.56
CA LEU A 453 8.23 71.64 35.34
C LEU A 453 8.16 72.07 33.85
N ASP A 454 6.91 72.35 33.43
CA ASP A 454 6.40 73.46 32.60
C ASP A 454 6.67 73.66 31.08
N ASP A 455 5.53 73.70 30.37
CA ASP A 455 5.02 74.72 29.43
C ASP A 455 5.88 75.24 28.25
N LYS A 456 5.35 75.07 27.02
CA LYS A 456 4.75 76.17 26.19
C LYS A 456 4.41 75.72 24.76
N LYS A 457 3.11 75.76 24.44
CA LYS A 457 2.44 76.56 23.38
C LYS A 457 3.30 76.98 22.17
N VAL A 458 2.80 76.77 20.94
CA VAL A 458 2.50 77.80 19.90
C VAL A 458 2.30 77.21 18.49
N GLN A 459 1.13 77.57 17.90
CA GLN A 459 0.77 77.81 16.49
C GLN A 459 0.70 76.70 15.43
N SER A 460 -0.55 76.45 15.02
CA SER A 460 -1.00 76.22 13.64
C SER A 460 -0.90 77.50 12.78
N PRO A 461 -0.99 77.44 11.44
CA PRO A 461 -2.32 77.41 10.82
C PRO A 461 -2.47 76.62 9.47
N SER A 462 -3.74 76.34 9.18
CA SER A 462 -4.39 76.32 7.86
C SER A 462 -3.99 75.28 6.80
N SER A 463 -4.95 74.43 6.42
CA SER A 463 -5.76 74.67 5.21
C SER A 463 -6.94 73.73 5.08
N SER A 464 -8.07 74.33 4.67
CA SER A 464 -9.36 73.73 4.33
C SER A 464 -9.30 72.83 3.10
N SER A 465 -10.12 71.76 3.09
CA SER A 465 -10.96 71.42 1.92
C SER A 465 -12.04 70.43 2.32
N LEU A 466 -13.26 70.75 1.89
CA LEU A 466 -14.51 69.98 2.04
C LEU A 466 -14.69 68.97 0.89
N ILE A 467 -15.68 68.08 1.07
CA ILE A 467 -16.48 67.28 0.09
C ILE A 467 -15.92 65.86 -0.26
N PRO A 468 -16.73 64.78 -0.40
CA PRO A 468 -17.82 64.25 0.45
C PRO A 468 -17.66 62.72 0.75
N HIS A 469 -18.51 62.18 1.62
CA HIS A 469 -18.61 60.75 1.90
C HIS A 469 -19.03 59.93 0.68
N GLY A 470 -18.10 59.12 0.16
CA GLY A 470 -18.38 57.94 -0.66
C GLY A 470 -18.41 56.69 0.24
N VAL A 471 -19.53 55.98 0.22
CA VAL A 471 -19.68 54.65 0.82
C VAL A 471 -18.91 53.66 -0.05
N GLU A 472 -17.71 53.28 0.38
CA GLU A 472 -17.01 52.12 -0.18
C GLU A 472 -17.52 50.86 0.51
N THR A 473 -18.33 50.12 -0.23
CA THR A 473 -18.53 48.69 -0.03
C THR A 473 -17.16 48.01 -0.04
N ARG A 474 -16.71 47.53 1.14
CA ARG A 474 -15.63 46.54 1.24
C ARG A 474 -16.09 45.30 0.48
N SER A 475 -15.61 45.17 -0.74
CA SER A 475 -15.55 43.87 -1.40
C SER A 475 -14.60 43.02 -0.57
N HIS A 476 -15.13 41.91 -0.05
CA HIS A 476 -14.33 40.86 0.57
C HIS A 476 -13.36 40.35 -0.50
N ALA A 477 -12.10 40.77 -0.39
CA ALA A 477 -11.01 40.05 -1.01
C ALA A 477 -11.03 38.66 -0.41
N LYS A 478 -11.30 37.64 -1.23
CA LYS A 478 -10.97 36.26 -0.91
C LYS A 478 -9.50 36.24 -0.49
N GLU A 479 -9.22 35.89 0.75
CA GLU A 479 -7.87 35.47 1.13
C GLU A 479 -7.59 34.19 0.34
N GLU A 480 -6.88 34.37 -0.77
CA GLU A 480 -6.31 33.28 -1.54
C GLU A 480 -5.38 32.53 -0.60
N PHE A 481 -5.60 31.23 -0.44
CA PHE A 481 -4.72 30.35 0.33
C PHE A 481 -3.31 30.46 -0.27
N VAL A 482 -2.43 31.22 0.39
CA VAL A 482 -1.04 31.37 -0.02
C VAL A 482 -0.34 30.06 0.34
N MET A 483 -0.35 29.13 -0.61
CA MET A 483 0.52 27.96 -0.57
C MET A 483 1.94 28.45 -0.31
N THR A 484 2.52 28.07 0.83
CA THR A 484 3.93 28.36 1.11
C THR A 484 4.75 27.77 -0.04
N GLU A 485 5.62 28.57 -0.64
CA GLU A 485 6.49 28.08 -1.70
C GLU A 485 7.43 27.03 -1.09
N ASP A 486 7.26 25.76 -1.47
CA ASP A 486 8.15 24.71 -0.99
C ASP A 486 9.58 25.04 -1.42
N THR A 487 10.45 25.23 -0.44
CA THR A 487 11.85 25.59 -0.73
C THR A 487 12.61 24.44 -1.39
N VAL A 488 12.23 23.20 -1.06
CA VAL A 488 12.97 22.00 -1.43
C VAL A 488 12.03 20.84 -1.78
N PHE A 489 12.30 20.15 -2.89
CA PHE A 489 11.60 18.92 -3.30
C PHE A 489 12.51 17.71 -3.13
N ILE A 490 12.03 16.63 -2.52
CA ILE A 490 12.77 15.38 -2.36
C ILE A 490 12.26 14.34 -3.36
N SER A 491 13.05 14.07 -4.40
CA SER A 491 12.82 13.01 -5.38
C SER A 491 13.38 11.68 -4.86
N LEU A 492 12.55 10.65 -4.78
CA LEU A 492 12.93 9.35 -4.23
C LEU A 492 12.20 8.18 -4.89
N ARG A 493 12.76 6.98 -4.71
CA ARG A 493 12.03 5.73 -4.90
C ARG A 493 11.37 5.32 -3.59
N PHE A 494 10.05 5.35 -3.51
CA PHE A 494 9.30 5.07 -2.27
C PHE A 494 9.68 3.75 -1.60
N LYS A 495 9.74 2.66 -2.37
CA LYS A 495 10.06 1.33 -1.84
C LYS A 495 11.46 1.26 -1.19
N SER A 496 12.40 2.06 -1.68
CA SER A 496 13.83 1.93 -1.36
C SER A 496 14.35 3.02 -0.41
N ALA A 497 13.70 4.19 -0.35
CA ALA A 497 14.25 5.36 0.36
C ALA A 497 13.24 6.15 1.21
N MET A 498 11.99 5.69 1.37
CA MET A 498 10.96 6.47 2.09
C MET A 498 11.35 6.76 3.54
N LYS A 499 11.93 5.78 4.24
CA LYS A 499 12.34 5.94 5.64
C LYS A 499 13.43 7.02 5.79
N GLU A 500 14.41 7.01 4.90
CA GLU A 500 15.51 7.97 4.87
C GLU A 500 15.01 9.35 4.45
N ALA A 501 14.11 9.43 3.46
CA ALA A 501 13.51 10.69 3.04
C ALA A 501 12.71 11.36 4.17
N LEU A 502 11.93 10.60 4.95
CA LEU A 502 11.22 11.13 6.11
C LEU A 502 12.16 11.64 7.19
N ALA A 503 13.26 10.92 7.47
CA ALA A 503 14.29 11.38 8.40
C ALA A 503 14.96 12.67 7.93
N LEU A 504 15.24 12.78 6.63
CA LEU A 504 15.82 13.96 6.01
C LEU A 504 14.86 15.16 6.04
N LYS A 505 13.59 14.96 5.67
CA LYS A 505 12.52 15.97 5.76
C LYS A 505 12.42 16.53 7.18
N LYS A 506 12.35 15.66 8.19
CA LYS A 506 12.33 16.06 9.60
C LYS A 506 13.56 16.92 9.96
N ALA A 507 14.76 16.48 9.61
CA ALA A 507 15.99 17.20 9.93
C ALA A 507 16.10 18.57 9.23
N LEU A 508 15.57 18.71 8.01
CA LEU A 508 15.50 20.00 7.29
C LEU A 508 14.44 20.93 7.90
N GLN A 509 13.28 20.39 8.28
CA GLN A 509 12.21 21.14 8.94
C GLN A 509 12.63 21.65 10.32
N GLU A 510 13.40 20.87 11.09
CA GLU A 510 14.00 21.32 12.36
C GLU A 510 14.97 22.51 12.18
N ARG A 511 15.46 22.74 10.95
CA ARG A 511 16.28 23.88 10.56
C ARG A 511 15.49 25.00 9.88
N GLY A 512 14.16 24.90 9.84
CA GLY A 512 13.26 25.93 9.28
C GLY A 512 13.15 25.91 7.75
N HIS A 513 13.44 24.78 7.10
CA HIS A 513 13.29 24.62 5.65
C HIS A 513 12.08 23.74 5.32
N ASP A 514 11.16 24.25 4.50
CA ASP A 514 10.02 23.48 4.06
C ASP A 514 10.41 22.51 2.95
N CYS A 515 9.94 21.27 3.07
CA CYS A 515 10.38 20.15 2.25
C CYS A 515 9.18 19.31 1.82
N TYR A 516 9.02 19.16 0.52
CA TYR A 516 8.00 18.31 -0.07
C TYR A 516 8.56 16.93 -0.41
N ILE A 517 7.88 15.90 0.09
CA ILE A 517 7.98 14.51 -0.38
C ILE A 517 6.65 14.26 -1.08
N CYS A 518 6.66 13.59 -2.24
CA CYS A 518 5.47 13.33 -3.06
C CYS A 518 4.38 12.53 -2.30
N GLU A 519 3.60 13.25 -1.49
CA GLU A 519 2.39 12.79 -0.82
C GLU A 519 1.23 13.43 -1.58
N VAL A 520 0.57 12.63 -2.42
CA VAL A 520 -0.57 13.06 -3.25
C VAL A 520 -1.84 12.47 -2.65
N THR A 521 -2.86 13.30 -2.45
CA THR A 521 -4.15 12.86 -1.90
C THR A 521 -4.82 11.91 -2.88
N ALA A 522 -5.52 10.89 -2.37
CA ALA A 522 -6.29 9.98 -3.21
C ALA A 522 -7.30 10.77 -4.07
N GLY A 523 -7.18 10.66 -5.40
CA GLY A 523 -8.03 11.35 -6.37
C GLY A 523 -7.34 12.46 -7.18
N ASP A 524 -6.19 12.97 -6.72
CA ASP A 524 -5.43 13.99 -7.46
C ASP A 524 -4.55 13.36 -8.56
N ASP A 525 -4.29 14.09 -9.64
CA ASP A 525 -3.33 13.66 -10.67
C ASP A 525 -1.90 13.84 -10.13
N ILE A 526 -1.29 12.72 -9.76
CA ILE A 526 0.09 12.64 -9.24
C ILE A 526 1.08 13.36 -10.16
N LYS A 527 0.89 13.24 -11.47
CA LYS A 527 1.82 13.83 -12.44
C LYS A 527 1.79 15.36 -12.36
N ASP A 528 0.61 15.95 -12.34
CA ASP A 528 0.45 17.41 -12.30
C ASP A 528 0.96 17.98 -10.98
N VAL A 529 0.65 17.31 -9.86
CA VAL A 529 1.15 17.72 -8.53
C VAL A 529 2.68 17.65 -8.47
N VAL A 530 3.29 16.55 -8.93
CA VAL A 530 4.75 16.40 -8.90
C VAL A 530 5.44 17.40 -9.82
N VAL A 531 4.92 17.61 -11.03
CA VAL A 531 5.49 18.57 -11.99
C VAL A 531 5.40 20.00 -11.44
N ASP A 532 4.25 20.40 -10.89
CA ASP A 532 4.07 21.71 -10.26
C ASP A 532 5.05 21.90 -9.10
N ARG A 533 5.17 20.91 -8.21
CA ARG A 533 6.08 20.95 -7.05
C ARG A 533 7.55 21.01 -7.45
N ILE A 534 7.99 20.22 -8.43
CA ILE A 534 9.37 20.29 -8.97
C ILE A 534 9.61 21.66 -9.63
N SER A 535 8.62 22.21 -10.35
CA SER A 535 8.75 23.49 -11.04
C SER A 535 8.96 24.65 -10.05
N ARG A 536 8.25 24.64 -8.92
CA ARG A 536 8.32 25.66 -7.87
C ARG A 536 9.53 25.51 -6.96
N ALA A 537 9.93 24.27 -6.66
CA ALA A 537 11.02 24.00 -5.74
C ALA A 537 12.33 24.70 -6.15
N GLU A 538 12.99 25.34 -5.20
CA GLU A 538 14.20 26.10 -5.51
C GLU A 538 15.44 25.23 -5.64
N MET A 539 15.43 24.08 -4.96
CA MET A 539 16.42 23.02 -5.08
C MET A 539 15.74 21.65 -5.00
N ILE A 540 16.23 20.70 -5.79
CA ILE A 540 15.78 19.32 -5.77
C ILE A 540 16.79 18.47 -5.01
N ILE A 541 16.35 17.58 -4.14
CA ILE A 541 17.19 16.56 -3.52
C ILE A 541 16.89 15.24 -4.21
N ILE A 542 17.92 14.60 -4.78
CA ILE A 542 17.79 13.29 -5.43
C ILE A 542 18.31 12.22 -4.46
N MET A 543 17.42 11.35 -4.00
CA MET A 543 17.73 10.18 -3.18
C MET A 543 18.10 9.00 -4.09
N GLY A 544 19.36 8.98 -4.55
CA GLY A 544 19.87 8.06 -5.56
C GLY A 544 20.12 6.65 -5.03
N THR A 545 19.04 5.87 -4.90
CA THR A 545 19.06 4.41 -4.64
C THR A 545 19.43 3.61 -5.89
N GLU A 546 19.71 2.31 -5.72
CA GLU A 546 20.12 1.43 -6.83
C GLU A 546 19.10 1.43 -7.98
N ASP A 547 17.81 1.36 -7.66
CA ASP A 547 16.70 1.36 -8.62
C ASP A 547 16.18 2.77 -8.99
N TYR A 548 16.95 3.82 -8.67
CA TYR A 548 16.56 5.19 -9.02
C TYR A 548 16.64 5.43 -10.54
N GLY A 549 15.54 5.93 -11.10
CA GLY A 549 15.37 6.14 -12.54
C GLY A 549 15.08 4.86 -13.33
N CYS A 550 14.93 3.71 -12.66
CA CYS A 550 14.26 2.56 -13.25
C CYS A 550 12.79 2.92 -13.54
N PRO A 551 12.20 2.38 -14.62
CA PRO A 551 10.78 2.56 -14.90
C PRO A 551 9.95 2.22 -13.66
N GLY A 552 9.08 3.15 -13.27
CA GLY A 552 8.04 2.88 -12.28
C GLY A 552 6.80 2.29 -12.94
N THR A 553 5.88 1.87 -12.08
CA THR A 553 4.58 1.31 -12.47
C THR A 553 3.45 2.34 -12.39
N VAL A 554 3.78 3.56 -11.96
CA VAL A 554 2.88 4.71 -11.92
C VAL A 554 3.19 5.64 -13.09
N ASN A 555 2.19 6.41 -13.54
CA ASN A 555 2.27 7.31 -14.70
C ASN A 555 3.39 8.38 -14.63
N PHE A 556 4.00 8.57 -13.46
CA PHE A 556 5.15 9.46 -13.29
C PHE A 556 6.14 8.83 -12.30
N SER A 557 7.25 8.28 -12.80
CA SER A 557 8.27 7.63 -11.98
C SER A 557 9.50 8.53 -11.77
N THR A 558 10.43 8.09 -10.93
CA THR A 558 11.74 8.73 -10.74
C THR A 558 12.51 8.94 -12.04
N LYS A 559 12.21 8.15 -13.09
CA LYS A 559 12.80 8.31 -14.42
C LYS A 559 12.30 9.58 -15.11
N GLU A 560 10.99 9.79 -15.11
CA GLU A 560 10.36 10.99 -15.67
C GLU A 560 10.71 12.22 -14.83
N GLU A 561 10.73 12.10 -13.51
CA GLU A 561 11.24 13.15 -12.60
C GLU A 561 12.66 13.56 -12.96
N LEU A 562 13.61 12.61 -13.06
CA LEU A 562 15.00 12.90 -13.39
C LEU A 562 15.14 13.59 -14.75
N VAL A 563 14.42 13.10 -15.76
CA VAL A 563 14.40 13.73 -17.09
C VAL A 563 13.90 15.18 -17.00
N PHE A 564 12.82 15.42 -16.27
CA PHE A 564 12.23 16.74 -16.11
C PHE A 564 13.16 17.69 -15.33
N ILE A 565 13.72 17.25 -14.20
CA ILE A 565 14.69 18.00 -13.38
C ILE A 565 15.86 18.48 -14.25
N LEU A 566 16.40 17.61 -15.11
CA LEU A 566 17.53 17.93 -15.97
C LEU A 566 17.15 18.84 -17.15
N GLN A 567 15.97 18.64 -17.74
CA GLN A 567 15.47 19.47 -18.85
C GLN A 567 15.17 20.90 -18.40
N GLU A 568 14.51 21.06 -17.26
CA GLU A 568 14.21 22.35 -16.64
C GLU A 568 15.44 22.98 -15.95
N LYS A 569 16.59 22.30 -15.99
CA LYS A 569 17.85 22.73 -15.36
C LYS A 569 17.65 23.10 -13.89
N LYS A 570 16.79 22.36 -13.18
CA LYS A 570 16.54 22.59 -11.76
C LYS A 570 17.83 22.30 -10.98
N PRO A 571 18.27 23.21 -10.09
CA PRO A 571 19.41 22.92 -9.23
C PRO A 571 19.10 21.69 -8.37
N PHE A 572 20.00 20.72 -8.33
CA PHE A 572 19.80 19.51 -7.53
C PHE A 572 20.98 19.18 -6.61
N PHE A 573 20.72 18.51 -5.50
CA PHE A 573 21.68 17.92 -4.57
C PHE A 573 21.53 16.40 -4.60
N LEU A 574 22.57 15.66 -5.00
CA LEU A 574 22.53 14.21 -5.09
C LEU A 574 23.02 13.56 -3.79
N ILE A 575 22.17 12.72 -3.20
CA ILE A 575 22.52 11.79 -2.14
C ILE A 575 22.68 10.41 -2.78
N LYS A 576 23.92 9.91 -2.90
CA LYS A 576 24.19 8.61 -3.54
C LYS A 576 24.07 7.51 -2.49
N MET A 577 23.05 6.66 -2.62
CA MET A 577 22.70 5.61 -1.66
C MET A 577 23.07 4.20 -2.14
N CYS A 578 23.71 4.11 -3.30
CA CYS A 578 24.18 2.87 -3.91
C CYS A 578 25.60 3.05 -4.47
N GLU A 579 26.29 1.94 -4.73
CA GLU A 579 27.57 1.99 -5.46
C GLU A 579 27.35 2.38 -6.92
N ARG A 580 26.33 1.79 -7.55
CA ARG A 580 26.01 1.96 -8.97
C ARG A 580 24.48 1.95 -9.18
N PHE A 581 23.98 2.88 -10.00
CA PHE A 581 22.59 2.84 -10.47
C PHE A 581 22.37 1.65 -11.39
N GLU A 582 21.24 0.95 -11.26
CA GLU A 582 20.84 -0.18 -12.10
C GLU A 582 20.51 0.27 -13.53
N ASP A 583 19.77 1.37 -13.67
CA ASP A 583 19.37 1.91 -14.97
C ASP A 583 20.53 2.61 -15.71
N SER A 584 20.72 2.22 -16.97
CA SER A 584 21.78 2.75 -17.83
C SER A 584 21.62 4.24 -18.17
N LYS A 585 20.38 4.73 -18.29
CA LYS A 585 20.10 6.13 -18.62
C LYS A 585 20.34 7.01 -17.40
N THR A 586 19.98 6.56 -16.20
CA THR A 586 20.37 7.22 -14.95
C THR A 586 21.88 7.36 -14.86
N ARG A 587 22.66 6.30 -15.13
CA ARG A 587 24.14 6.38 -15.14
C ARG A 587 24.68 7.38 -16.17
N PHE A 588 24.04 7.50 -17.32
CA PHE A 588 24.41 8.47 -18.34
C PHE A 588 24.09 9.91 -17.92
N GLN A 589 22.96 10.11 -17.25
CA GLN A 589 22.46 11.42 -16.81
C GLN A 589 23.10 11.91 -15.51
N LEU A 590 23.50 10.99 -14.63
CA LEU A 590 24.19 11.20 -13.37
C LEU A 590 25.51 10.41 -13.40
N PRO A 591 26.49 10.81 -14.23
CA PRO A 591 27.79 10.13 -14.31
C PRO A 591 28.55 10.19 -12.98
N ASP A 592 29.54 9.31 -12.81
CA ASP A 592 30.29 9.17 -11.54
C ASP A 592 31.08 10.42 -11.12
N ASP A 593 31.29 11.38 -12.01
CA ASP A 593 31.88 12.70 -11.74
C ASP A 593 30.87 13.75 -11.25
N THR A 594 29.57 13.41 -11.20
CA THR A 594 28.54 14.25 -10.58
C THR A 594 28.81 14.41 -9.08
N SER A 595 28.79 15.64 -8.55
CA SER A 595 28.99 15.86 -7.11
C SER A 595 27.83 15.27 -6.29
N TYR A 596 28.17 14.41 -5.32
CA TYR A 596 27.20 13.76 -4.42
C TYR A 596 27.71 13.67 -2.99
N VAL A 597 26.80 13.41 -2.05
CA VAL A 597 27.14 12.97 -0.68
C VAL A 597 26.66 11.52 -0.48
N PRO A 598 27.53 10.58 -0.07
CA PRO A 598 27.11 9.21 0.16
C PRO A 598 26.25 9.09 1.42
N TRP A 599 25.19 8.29 1.36
CA TRP A 599 24.41 7.91 2.54
C TRP A 599 23.87 6.49 2.39
N THR A 600 24.31 5.57 3.26
CA THR A 600 23.85 4.18 3.24
C THR A 600 22.44 4.06 3.84
N PRO A 601 21.47 3.43 3.13
CA PRO A 601 20.15 3.14 3.68
C PRO A 601 20.21 2.42 5.03
N GLY A 602 19.26 2.74 5.93
CA GLY A 602 19.18 2.20 7.28
C GLY A 602 20.15 2.82 8.30
N LYS A 603 21.10 3.67 7.87
CA LYS A 603 21.96 4.44 8.78
C LYS A 603 21.32 5.78 9.13
N PRO A 604 21.60 6.35 10.32
CA PRO A 604 21.14 7.69 10.67
C PRO A 604 21.65 8.73 9.66
N VAL A 605 20.93 9.84 9.53
CA VAL A 605 21.31 10.99 8.70
C VAL A 605 22.72 11.44 9.11
N PRO A 606 23.72 11.51 8.20
CA PRO A 606 25.05 11.99 8.56
C PRO A 606 24.99 13.43 9.08
N ASP A 607 25.69 13.73 10.18
CA ASP A 607 25.64 15.03 10.85
C ASP A 607 25.99 16.21 9.94
N ASP A 608 26.89 15.99 8.97
CA ASP A 608 27.35 17.01 8.02
C ASP A 608 26.50 17.10 6.74
N LEU A 609 25.59 16.15 6.50
CA LEU A 609 24.77 16.09 5.29
C LEU A 609 23.86 17.33 5.20
N ILE A 610 23.14 17.64 6.29
CA ILE A 610 22.24 18.80 6.35
C ILE A 610 23.02 20.09 6.12
N GLY A 611 24.19 20.25 6.76
CA GLY A 611 25.05 21.42 6.58
C GLY A 611 25.43 21.64 5.11
N LYS A 612 25.91 20.59 4.43
CA LYS A 612 26.29 20.65 3.01
C LYS A 612 25.11 21.01 2.10
N MET A 613 23.92 20.51 2.40
CA MET A 613 22.71 20.82 1.64
C MET A 613 22.31 22.29 1.80
N LEU A 614 22.31 22.80 3.03
CA LEU A 614 22.01 24.19 3.33
C LEU A 614 23.05 25.14 2.74
N ASP A 615 24.34 24.79 2.76
CA ASP A 615 25.39 25.57 2.12
C ASP A 615 25.16 25.69 0.61
N LYS A 616 24.82 24.57 -0.05
CA LYS A 616 24.47 24.58 -1.48
C LYS A 616 23.24 25.45 -1.75
N TYR A 617 22.18 25.28 -0.96
CA TYR A 617 20.95 26.04 -1.07
C TYR A 617 21.19 27.55 -0.91
N GLN A 618 21.92 27.98 0.12
CA GLN A 618 22.24 29.39 0.34
C GLN A 618 23.07 29.98 -0.79
N ASN A 619 24.01 29.21 -1.36
CA ASN A 619 24.78 29.65 -2.51
C ASN A 619 23.90 29.86 -3.75
N LEU A 620 22.89 29.02 -3.96
CA LEU A 620 21.90 29.21 -5.03
C LEU A 620 21.10 30.51 -4.84
N MET A 621 20.68 30.81 -3.61
CA MET A 621 19.94 32.05 -3.33
C MET A 621 20.75 33.31 -3.50
N LYS A 622 22.03 33.27 -3.10
CA LYS A 622 22.93 34.41 -3.32
C LYS A 622 23.07 34.73 -4.80
N VAL A 623 23.13 33.71 -5.66
CA VAL A 623 23.23 33.90 -7.12
C VAL A 623 21.93 34.49 -7.68
N LYS A 624 20.75 33.99 -7.26
CA LYS A 624 19.44 34.52 -7.71
C LYS A 624 19.19 35.96 -7.27
N GLY A 625 19.61 36.35 -6.07
CA GLY A 625 19.38 37.70 -5.54
C GLY A 625 20.28 38.79 -6.16
N THR A 626 21.32 38.41 -6.90
CA THR A 626 22.22 39.34 -7.61
C THR A 626 21.86 39.59 -9.07
N THR A 627 20.93 38.80 -9.63
CA THR A 627 20.34 38.99 -10.97
C THR A 627 19.07 39.80 -10.88
#